data_AF-A0A934BBG4-F1
#
_entry.id   AF-A0A934BBG4-F1
#
_cell.length_a   1.000
_cell.length_b   1.000
_cell.length_c   1.000
_cell.angle_alpha   90.00
_cell.angle_beta   90.00
_cell.angle_gamma   90.00
#
_symmetry.space_group_name_H-M   'P 1'
#
loop_
_entity.id
_entity.type
_entity.pdbx_description
1 polymer ?
#
loop_
_entity_poly.entity_id
_entity_poly.type
_entity_poly.pdbx_seq_one_letter_code
_entity_poly.pdbx_strand_id
1 'polypeptide(L)'
;MRYFLFTILFLMFFSTTSVFAEDTKRPEIIAHHGVLEDVPENTFAAFRRAVELGVDGIEIDIRQTKDNQLILMCDETIDRTTDGKGRVDRLLYAEIQQYDAGSWRGAEFKNEPVPLLSDVLKFCKINNLKLILNVKQTCLEKQVLDLVKANEMSPQVYLWGTLRNFNPEDAELFGKELVYVSPEEITEEKFDQIHEEKKYVFTSLLNNDDRKTLKKWVRMGVDVILVDYPCVAMDILNINRQIVSGKKPFKNREINRPQMEADNNTAFIQEKVKTLVKTMADDDSDKARNAASAMMVLPRRYTVLPLLKLLKNKHPQVKQNAVWTLGFCGDESTAAYLHSLLNDKNVEVRRETVLALKRLGATQSVPILIETLRTEKDQGVKYDIARALGMPGNQSAVYALINALMKEKNWYVKSACIEALGRIGSDKAMSILFNILITDAGEDAAWARTKAAWALAAIGEKSIPLLTNALRDNEESTRRRAGWALIKIGNPSVKLLISSLREINKFTRERVAQTLGWIGDERAVNSLLWALKDEEPSVVSAAAWALGRIGSPAALSELQSLVNNENIDIRENAVEAGQKILANKERMAYFKESVRKP
;
A
#
# COMPACT_ATOMS: atom_id res chain seq x y z
N MET A 1 7.14 76.72 28.05
CA MET A 1 8.35 76.50 28.87
C MET A 1 8.16 75.16 29.57
N ARG A 2 8.70 74.04 29.09
CA ARG A 2 10.10 73.56 29.19
C ARG A 2 10.56 73.39 30.64
N TYR A 3 10.88 72.12 30.98
CA TYR A 3 11.84 71.64 32.01
C TYR A 3 11.36 71.68 33.48
N PHE A 4 11.66 70.74 34.39
CA PHE A 4 12.71 69.73 34.54
C PHE A 4 12.27 68.78 35.69
N LEU A 5 12.24 67.45 35.51
CA LEU A 5 13.20 66.45 36.01
C LEU A 5 13.19 66.15 37.55
N PHE A 6 13.03 64.85 37.84
CA PHE A 6 13.76 64.00 38.82
C PHE A 6 13.20 63.86 40.26
N THR A 7 12.57 62.71 40.59
CA THR A 7 13.12 61.48 41.27
C THR A 7 13.10 61.59 42.80
N ILE A 8 12.65 60.64 43.64
CA ILE A 8 12.95 59.21 43.82
C ILE A 8 11.94 58.68 44.88
N LEU A 9 11.22 57.57 44.63
CA LEU A 9 11.48 56.21 45.16
C LEU A 9 11.07 56.00 46.64
N PHE A 10 10.03 55.20 46.92
CA PHE A 10 10.18 53.93 47.68
C PHE A 10 8.87 53.10 47.77
N LEU A 11 9.06 51.78 47.68
CA LEU A 11 8.18 50.65 48.06
C LEU A 11 7.12 50.14 47.06
N MET A 12 7.63 49.28 46.17
CA MET A 12 7.15 47.91 45.92
C MET A 12 5.80 47.53 46.55
N PHE A 13 4.79 47.39 45.69
CA PHE A 13 3.98 46.17 45.63
C PHE A 13 3.70 45.91 44.16
N PHE A 14 4.35 44.87 43.62
CA PHE A 14 3.85 44.21 42.43
C PHE A 14 2.44 43.74 42.78
N SER A 15 1.42 44.45 42.29
CA SER A 15 0.15 43.79 42.05
C SER A 15 0.40 42.86 40.86
N THR A 16 0.91 41.67 41.16
CA THR A 16 0.71 40.50 40.32
C THR A 16 -0.80 40.36 40.18
N THR A 17 -1.37 40.97 39.15
CA THR A 17 -2.63 40.47 38.61
C THR A 17 -2.32 39.04 38.22
N SER A 18 -2.74 38.12 39.08
CA SER A 18 -2.81 36.70 38.83
C SER A 18 -3.62 36.48 37.57
N VAL A 19 -2.95 36.50 36.43
CA VAL A 19 -3.45 35.92 35.18
C VAL A 19 -3.18 34.42 35.30
N PHE A 20 -3.88 33.77 36.22
CA PHE A 20 -4.03 32.33 36.23
C PHE A 20 -5.51 32.03 36.02
N ALA A 21 -5.88 32.12 34.75
CA ALA A 21 -7.07 31.52 34.17
C ALA A 21 -6.76 31.30 32.69
N GLU A 22 -5.67 30.60 32.37
CA GLU A 22 -5.41 30.21 30.99
C GLU A 22 -6.13 28.88 30.71
N ASP A 23 -7.22 29.02 29.96
CA ASP A 23 -7.97 28.03 29.19
C ASP A 23 -7.54 26.57 29.34
N THR A 24 -8.43 25.74 29.87
CA THR A 24 -8.42 24.28 29.69
C THR A 24 -8.56 23.95 28.19
N LYS A 25 -7.47 24.08 27.43
CA LYS A 25 -7.43 23.69 26.03
C LYS A 25 -7.49 22.18 25.99
N ARG A 26 -8.52 21.67 25.30
CA ARG A 26 -8.60 20.25 24.91
C ARG A 26 -7.28 19.87 24.21
N PRO A 27 -6.80 18.62 24.38
CA PRO A 27 -5.67 18.15 23.59
C PRO A 27 -5.95 18.32 22.10
N GLU A 28 -4.93 18.71 21.37
CA GLU A 28 -4.89 18.66 19.92
C GLU A 28 -4.70 17.20 19.50
N ILE A 29 -5.61 16.71 18.67
CA ILE A 29 -5.51 15.36 18.12
C ILE A 29 -4.79 15.43 16.78
N ILE A 30 -3.63 14.78 16.73
CA ILE A 30 -2.84 14.65 15.51
C ILE A 30 -2.98 13.23 15.01
N ALA A 31 -3.34 13.09 13.73
CA ALA A 31 -3.56 11.79 13.14
C ALA A 31 -2.30 11.29 12.42
N HIS A 32 -1.87 10.08 12.77
CA HIS A 32 -0.63 9.48 12.29
C HIS A 32 -0.73 9.10 10.81
N HIS A 33 0.26 9.51 10.01
CA HIS A 33 0.28 9.39 8.55
C HIS A 33 -1.01 9.89 7.84
N GLY A 34 -1.75 10.82 8.45
CA GLY A 34 -3.09 11.23 7.99
C GLY A 34 -4.21 10.51 8.72
N VAL A 35 -4.53 9.25 8.40
CA VAL A 35 -5.50 8.36 9.10
C VAL A 35 -5.18 6.92 8.65
N LEU A 36 -5.04 5.95 9.56
CA LEU A 36 -4.64 4.56 9.21
C LEU A 36 -5.81 3.54 9.18
N GLU A 37 -7.03 3.97 9.49
CA GLU A 37 -8.19 3.10 9.74
C GLU A 37 -8.83 2.52 8.48
N ASP A 38 -9.02 3.31 7.42
CA ASP A 38 -9.77 2.90 6.22
C ASP A 38 -9.19 3.48 4.91
N VAL A 39 -8.17 4.32 5.00
CA VAL A 39 -7.58 5.08 3.88
C VAL A 39 -6.08 4.78 3.74
N PRO A 40 -5.50 4.94 2.53
CA PRO A 40 -4.09 4.68 2.31
C PRO A 40 -3.22 5.75 3.00
N GLU A 41 -2.27 5.34 3.81
CA GLU A 41 -1.43 6.23 4.60
C GLU A 41 -0.62 7.22 3.75
N ASN A 42 -0.31 8.40 4.31
CA ASN A 42 0.52 9.42 3.66
C ASN A 42 -0.02 9.86 2.27
N THR A 43 -1.34 9.81 2.05
CA THR A 43 -2.01 10.26 0.81
C THR A 43 -3.01 11.39 1.05
N PHE A 44 -3.48 12.06 -0.02
CA PHE A 44 -4.55 13.05 0.12
C PHE A 44 -5.89 12.41 0.50
N ALA A 45 -6.12 11.13 0.20
CA ALA A 45 -7.27 10.40 0.72
C ALA A 45 -7.25 10.36 2.25
N ALA A 46 -6.09 10.06 2.84
CA ALA A 46 -5.92 10.12 4.29
C ALA A 46 -6.10 11.54 4.85
N PHE A 47 -5.59 12.56 4.17
CA PHE A 47 -5.72 13.94 4.66
C PHE A 47 -7.16 14.47 4.55
N ARG A 48 -7.88 14.14 3.48
CA ARG A 48 -9.32 14.43 3.35
C ARG A 48 -10.10 13.76 4.48
N ARG A 49 -9.78 12.50 4.79
CA ARG A 49 -10.39 11.78 5.90
C ARG A 49 -10.11 12.42 7.26
N ALA A 50 -8.88 12.89 7.47
CA ALA A 50 -8.51 13.64 8.67
C ALA A 50 -9.38 14.90 8.83
N VAL A 51 -9.55 15.67 7.75
CA VAL A 51 -10.44 16.86 7.74
C VAL A 51 -11.89 16.48 8.05
N GLU A 52 -12.41 15.40 7.47
CA GLU A 52 -13.77 14.91 7.74
C GLU A 52 -13.99 14.53 9.20
N LEU A 53 -13.00 13.92 9.85
CA LEU A 53 -13.03 13.57 11.27
C LEU A 53 -12.88 14.79 12.19
N GLY A 54 -12.41 15.92 11.65
CA GLY A 54 -12.22 17.16 12.38
C GLY A 54 -11.04 17.14 13.35
N VAL A 55 -9.99 16.39 13.02
CA VAL A 55 -8.72 16.38 13.79
C VAL A 55 -8.03 17.74 13.69
N ASP A 56 -7.11 18.03 14.63
CA ASP A 56 -6.42 19.32 14.69
C ASP A 56 -5.17 19.37 13.78
N GLY A 57 -4.63 18.20 13.41
CA GLY A 57 -3.51 18.11 12.51
C GLY A 57 -3.17 16.68 12.09
N ILE A 58 -2.11 16.56 11.30
CA ILE A 58 -1.61 15.28 10.80
C ILE A 58 -0.10 15.18 11.02
N GLU A 59 0.39 13.97 11.27
CA GLU A 59 1.81 13.65 11.21
C GLU A 59 2.10 13.01 9.85
N ILE A 60 3.23 13.39 9.24
CA ILE A 60 3.63 12.90 7.92
C ILE A 60 5.13 12.61 7.87
N ASP A 61 5.49 11.59 7.11
CA ASP A 61 6.88 11.19 6.88
C ASP A 61 7.43 11.79 5.60
N ILE A 62 8.64 12.34 5.67
CA ILE A 62 9.27 12.99 4.51
C ILE A 62 10.53 12.23 4.09
N ARG A 63 10.63 12.00 2.78
CA ARG A 63 11.84 11.56 2.09
C ARG A 63 12.09 12.37 0.83
N GLN A 64 13.31 12.31 0.34
CA GLN A 64 13.77 13.00 -0.86
C GLN A 64 14.00 11.99 -2.00
N THR A 65 13.46 12.34 -3.16
CA THR A 65 13.67 11.60 -4.42
C THR A 65 15.04 11.90 -5.02
N LYS A 66 15.43 11.13 -6.05
CA LYS A 66 16.69 11.32 -6.79
C LYS A 66 16.86 12.72 -7.38
N ASP A 67 15.76 13.38 -7.75
CA ASP A 67 15.70 14.76 -8.27
C ASP A 67 15.40 15.82 -7.20
N ASN A 68 15.76 15.52 -5.95
CA ASN A 68 15.67 16.43 -4.81
C ASN A 68 14.25 16.91 -4.46
N GLN A 69 13.20 16.20 -4.88
CA GLN A 69 11.83 16.53 -4.49
C GLN A 69 11.51 15.90 -3.13
N LEU A 70 10.84 16.66 -2.26
CA LEU A 70 10.38 16.16 -0.98
C LEU A 70 8.99 15.54 -1.12
N ILE A 71 8.89 14.25 -0.85
CA ILE A 71 7.67 13.45 -0.96
C ILE A 71 7.28 12.86 0.38
N LEU A 72 6.03 12.43 0.47
CA LEU A 72 5.54 11.73 1.64
C LEU A 72 5.76 10.23 1.51
N MET A 73 6.65 9.68 2.33
CA MET A 73 6.98 8.25 2.32
C MET A 73 7.68 7.83 3.62
N CYS A 74 7.14 6.80 4.29
CA CYS A 74 7.73 6.27 5.52
C CYS A 74 8.97 5.39 5.22
N ASP A 75 8.80 4.44 4.31
CA ASP A 75 9.77 3.39 3.99
C ASP A 75 10.89 3.90 3.08
N GLU A 76 12.06 3.25 3.10
CA GLU A 76 13.15 3.58 2.15
C GLU A 76 12.81 3.25 0.70
N THR A 77 11.81 2.38 0.49
CA THR A 77 11.30 1.96 -0.81
C THR A 77 9.82 2.26 -0.94
N ILE A 78 9.32 2.31 -2.17
CA ILE A 78 7.89 2.53 -2.46
C ILE A 78 7.08 1.22 -2.48
N ASP A 79 7.74 0.08 -2.29
CA ASP A 79 7.23 -1.26 -2.57
C ASP A 79 5.99 -1.67 -1.74
N ARG A 80 5.85 -1.15 -0.52
CA ARG A 80 4.78 -1.55 0.40
C ARG A 80 3.49 -0.77 0.15
N THR A 81 3.62 0.52 -0.12
CA THR A 81 2.49 1.47 -0.15
C THR A 81 2.15 1.93 -1.56
N THR A 82 2.78 1.36 -2.58
CA THR A 82 2.48 1.65 -3.99
C THR A 82 2.48 0.38 -4.83
N ASP A 83 1.99 0.45 -6.07
CA ASP A 83 2.14 -0.62 -7.06
C ASP A 83 3.51 -0.63 -7.79
N GLY A 84 4.38 0.31 -7.41
CA GLY A 84 5.76 0.43 -7.90
C GLY A 84 6.77 -0.36 -7.09
N LYS A 85 8.03 -0.32 -7.54
CA LYS A 85 9.18 -0.86 -6.80
C LYS A 85 10.41 0.00 -6.93
N GLY A 86 11.18 0.10 -5.84
CA GLY A 86 12.48 0.75 -5.83
C GLY A 86 12.68 1.66 -4.62
N ARG A 87 13.94 2.05 -4.40
CA ARG A 87 14.30 2.98 -3.34
C ARG A 87 13.93 4.41 -3.74
N VAL A 88 13.37 5.16 -2.80
CA VAL A 88 12.95 6.55 -3.01
C VAL A 88 14.12 7.42 -3.50
N ASP A 89 15.30 7.28 -2.89
CA ASP A 89 16.52 8.03 -3.23
C ASP A 89 17.13 7.68 -4.61
N ARG A 90 16.61 6.66 -5.29
CA ARG A 90 17.04 6.22 -6.63
C ARG A 90 16.01 6.47 -7.72
N LEU A 91 14.80 6.89 -7.34
CA LEU A 91 13.70 7.18 -8.24
C LEU A 91 13.47 8.68 -8.34
N LEU A 92 13.15 9.17 -9.54
CA LEU A 92 12.69 10.53 -9.75
C LEU A 92 11.26 10.67 -9.22
N TYR A 93 10.87 11.85 -8.78
CA TYR A 93 9.48 12.08 -8.35
C TYR A 93 8.49 11.80 -9.48
N ALA A 94 8.85 12.15 -10.72
CA ALA A 94 8.03 11.85 -11.89
C ALA A 94 7.84 10.35 -12.14
N GLU A 95 8.75 9.48 -11.67
CA GLU A 95 8.58 8.03 -11.69
C GLU A 95 7.65 7.61 -10.55
N ILE A 96 7.87 8.14 -9.35
CA ILE A 96 7.09 7.82 -8.15
C ILE A 96 5.61 8.21 -8.30
N GLN A 97 5.33 9.38 -8.88
CA GLN A 97 3.97 9.89 -9.09
C GLN A 97 3.15 9.03 -10.07
N GLN A 98 3.79 8.12 -10.83
CA GLN A 98 3.08 7.19 -11.71
C GLN A 98 2.50 6.00 -10.96
N TYR A 99 3.00 5.72 -9.76
CA TYR A 99 2.55 4.57 -8.99
C TYR A 99 1.31 4.92 -8.18
N ASP A 100 0.42 3.94 -8.11
CA ASP A 100 -0.81 4.00 -7.34
C ASP A 100 -0.50 3.76 -5.87
N ALA A 101 -0.57 4.81 -5.08
CA ALA A 101 -0.36 4.79 -3.64
C ALA A 101 -1.61 4.42 -2.83
N GLY A 102 -2.74 4.10 -3.48
CA GLY A 102 -4.03 3.87 -2.84
C GLY A 102 -4.64 2.48 -3.05
N SER A 103 -4.42 1.84 -4.20
CA SER A 103 -5.03 0.55 -4.56
C SER A 103 -4.72 -0.59 -3.59
N TRP A 104 -3.58 -0.53 -2.88
CA TRP A 104 -3.24 -1.52 -1.85
C TRP A 104 -4.20 -1.47 -0.65
N ARG A 105 -4.88 -0.32 -0.44
CA ARG A 105 -5.88 -0.15 0.61
C ARG A 105 -7.27 -0.56 0.16
N GLY A 106 -7.67 -0.17 -1.05
CA GLY A 106 -9.01 -0.38 -1.58
C GLY A 106 -9.13 0.11 -3.01
N ALA A 107 -10.06 -0.47 -3.78
CA ALA A 107 -10.26 -0.13 -5.18
C ALA A 107 -10.81 1.29 -5.39
N GLU A 108 -11.46 1.85 -4.37
CA GLU A 108 -11.97 3.22 -4.31
C GLU A 108 -10.87 4.28 -4.24
N PHE A 109 -9.66 3.91 -3.82
CA PHE A 109 -8.48 4.79 -3.75
C PHE A 109 -7.57 4.65 -4.97
N LYS A 110 -8.06 4.01 -6.03
CA LYS A 110 -7.26 3.78 -7.23
C LYS A 110 -6.80 5.10 -7.84
N ASN A 111 -5.54 5.12 -8.26
CA ASN A 111 -4.80 6.26 -8.79
C ASN A 111 -4.52 7.38 -7.78
N GLU A 112 -4.56 7.08 -6.47
CA GLU A 112 -4.09 8.04 -5.47
C GLU A 112 -2.57 8.20 -5.62
N PRO A 113 -2.04 9.43 -5.79
CA PRO A 113 -0.61 9.63 -6.00
C PRO A 113 0.15 9.71 -4.67
N VAL A 114 1.45 9.46 -4.71
CA VAL A 114 2.37 9.83 -3.61
C VAL A 114 2.48 11.36 -3.56
N PRO A 115 2.11 12.04 -2.46
CA PRO A 115 2.09 13.50 -2.41
C PRO A 115 3.48 14.15 -2.35
N LEU A 116 3.60 15.35 -2.93
CA LEU A 116 4.68 16.29 -2.61
C LEU A 116 4.39 17.01 -1.29
N LEU A 117 5.45 17.24 -0.51
CA LEU A 117 5.34 18.04 0.71
C LEU A 117 4.80 19.46 0.44
N SER A 118 5.18 20.07 -0.69
CA SER A 118 4.71 21.41 -1.07
C SER A 118 3.20 21.48 -1.26
N ASP A 119 2.58 20.43 -1.80
CA ASP A 119 1.14 20.38 -2.02
C ASP A 119 0.39 20.04 -0.73
N VAL A 120 1.00 19.22 0.14
CA VAL A 120 0.45 18.93 1.47
C VAL A 120 0.47 20.16 2.37
N LEU A 121 1.54 20.97 2.33
CA LEU A 121 1.60 22.25 3.05
C LEU A 121 0.47 23.19 2.63
N LYS A 122 0.22 23.34 1.32
CA LYS A 122 -0.90 24.14 0.82
C LYS A 122 -2.25 23.57 1.25
N PHE A 123 -2.41 22.25 1.17
CA PHE A 123 -3.64 21.58 1.61
C PHE A 123 -3.90 21.83 3.10
N CYS A 124 -2.89 21.69 3.95
CA CYS A 124 -3.02 21.92 5.39
C CYS A 124 -3.32 23.38 5.70
N LYS A 125 -2.69 24.33 5.00
CA LYS A 125 -3.00 25.77 5.11
C LYS A 125 -4.47 26.06 4.85
N ILE A 126 -4.99 25.53 3.73
CA ILE A 126 -6.38 25.74 3.29
C ILE A 126 -7.38 25.12 4.30
N ASN A 127 -7.05 23.96 4.85
CA ASN A 127 -7.93 23.24 5.78
C ASN A 127 -7.65 23.54 7.26
N ASN A 128 -6.75 24.48 7.55
CA ASN A 128 -6.31 24.85 8.89
C ASN A 128 -5.86 23.64 9.75
N LEU A 129 -5.13 22.71 9.15
CA LEU A 129 -4.53 21.57 9.82
C LEU A 129 -3.11 21.90 10.27
N LYS A 130 -2.76 21.49 11.49
CA LYS A 130 -1.38 21.48 11.96
C LYS A 130 -0.60 20.29 11.41
N LEU A 131 0.73 20.40 11.42
CA LEU A 131 1.63 19.40 10.89
C LEU A 131 2.72 19.03 11.91
N ILE A 132 2.90 17.73 12.12
CA ILE A 132 4.15 17.19 12.68
C ILE A 132 4.93 16.61 11.50
N LEU A 133 6.14 17.14 11.28
CA LEU A 133 7.00 16.71 10.17
C LEU A 133 8.05 15.73 10.68
N ASN A 134 8.07 14.54 10.09
CA ASN A 134 8.98 13.48 10.46
C ASN A 134 9.93 13.15 9.30
N VAL A 135 11.15 13.69 9.38
CA VAL A 135 12.14 13.56 8.31
C VAL A 135 12.87 12.22 8.47
N LYS A 136 12.69 11.30 7.53
CA LYS A 136 13.24 9.93 7.59
C LYS A 136 14.66 9.79 7.02
N GLN A 137 15.29 10.90 6.64
CA GLN A 137 16.63 10.94 6.06
C GLN A 137 17.42 12.12 6.65
N THR A 138 18.70 11.90 6.91
CA THR A 138 19.60 12.95 7.38
C THR A 138 19.84 14.01 6.29
N CYS A 139 20.12 15.25 6.70
CA CYS A 139 20.53 16.37 5.84
C CYS A 139 19.41 17.00 4.98
N LEU A 140 18.14 16.67 5.24
CA LEU A 140 17.00 17.30 4.56
C LEU A 140 16.38 18.46 5.36
N GLU A 141 16.81 18.65 6.60
CA GLU A 141 16.19 19.56 7.57
C GLU A 141 16.05 20.97 7.01
N LYS A 142 17.14 21.52 6.45
CA LYS A 142 17.13 22.87 5.85
C LYS A 142 16.13 22.97 4.69
N GLN A 143 16.13 21.99 3.78
CA GLN A 143 15.24 22.01 2.61
C GLN A 143 13.76 21.96 3.03
N VAL A 144 13.44 21.15 4.03
CA VAL A 144 12.09 21.05 4.61
C VAL A 144 11.67 22.39 5.21
N LEU A 145 12.53 23.00 6.03
CA LEU A 145 12.23 24.28 6.69
C LEU A 145 12.09 25.43 5.69
N ASP A 146 12.95 25.52 4.69
CA ASP A 146 12.87 26.52 3.62
C ASP A 146 11.53 26.39 2.88
N LEU A 147 11.06 25.16 2.63
CA LEU A 147 9.77 24.92 1.98
C LEU A 147 8.59 25.30 2.88
N VAL A 148 8.67 25.02 4.19
CA VAL A 148 7.64 25.43 5.16
C VAL A 148 7.53 26.95 5.23
N LYS A 149 8.67 27.66 5.30
CA LYS A 149 8.73 29.13 5.30
C LYS A 149 8.17 29.70 3.99
N ALA A 150 8.56 29.13 2.85
CA ALA A 150 8.08 29.58 1.53
C ALA A 150 6.56 29.42 1.33
N ASN A 151 5.91 28.51 2.08
CA ASN A 151 4.45 28.35 2.07
C ASN A 151 3.75 29.08 3.23
N GLU A 152 4.51 29.81 4.07
CA GLU A 152 4.04 30.51 5.28
C GLU A 152 3.32 29.58 6.27
N MET A 153 3.82 28.34 6.39
CA MET A 153 3.22 27.30 7.24
C MET A 153 3.87 27.21 8.63
N SER A 154 4.91 28.00 8.92
CA SER A 154 5.68 27.91 10.17
C SER A 154 4.82 27.90 11.45
N PRO A 155 3.79 28.75 11.61
CA PRO A 155 2.95 28.75 12.83
C PRO A 155 2.08 27.49 13.01
N GLN A 156 1.88 26.73 11.92
CA GLN A 156 1.06 25.51 11.89
C GLN A 156 1.93 24.23 11.90
N VAL A 157 3.25 24.35 11.99
CA VAL A 157 4.18 23.23 12.01
C VAL A 157 4.81 23.08 13.39
N TYR A 158 4.79 21.86 13.91
CA TYR A 158 5.57 21.44 15.08
C TYR A 158 6.88 20.80 14.64
N LEU A 159 7.98 21.26 15.22
CA LEU A 159 9.30 20.69 14.98
C LEU A 159 9.50 19.44 15.84
N TRP A 160 9.89 18.34 15.20
CA TRP A 160 10.07 17.03 15.83
C TRP A 160 11.34 16.33 15.32
N GLY A 161 11.90 15.43 16.14
CA GLY A 161 13.07 14.62 15.77
C GLY A 161 14.29 15.48 15.46
N THR A 162 14.93 15.25 14.32
CA THR A 162 16.15 15.95 13.90
C THR A 162 15.92 17.44 13.63
N LEU A 163 14.68 17.85 13.33
CA LEU A 163 14.34 19.25 13.06
C LEU A 163 14.42 20.15 14.31
N ARG A 164 14.36 19.57 15.52
CA ARG A 164 14.45 20.33 16.78
C ARG A 164 15.80 21.01 16.99
N ASN A 165 16.86 20.47 16.40
CA ASN A 165 18.22 20.96 16.59
C ASN A 165 18.59 22.10 15.63
N PHE A 166 17.63 22.59 14.83
CA PHE A 166 17.88 23.60 13.81
C PHE A 166 17.69 25.02 14.37
N ASN A 167 18.76 25.82 14.27
CA ASN A 167 18.94 27.24 14.58
C ASN A 167 17.93 27.93 15.54
N PRO A 168 18.34 28.35 16.76
CA PRO A 168 17.48 29.02 17.75
C PRO A 168 16.78 30.30 17.24
N GLU A 169 17.41 31.03 16.31
CA GLU A 169 16.87 32.29 15.77
C GLU A 169 15.59 32.09 14.94
N ASP A 170 15.38 30.91 14.37
CA ASP A 170 14.18 30.56 13.62
C ASP A 170 13.08 29.94 14.50
N ALA A 171 13.40 29.52 15.72
CA ALA A 171 12.49 28.78 16.61
C ALA A 171 11.24 29.59 16.96
N GLU A 172 11.36 30.92 17.06
CA GLU A 172 10.22 31.83 17.33
C GLU A 172 9.19 31.89 16.19
N LEU A 173 9.56 31.47 14.97
CA LEU A 173 8.66 31.46 13.81
C LEU A 173 7.75 30.22 13.76
N PHE A 174 8.12 29.16 14.47
CA PHE A 174 7.40 27.88 14.45
C PHE A 174 6.43 27.78 15.62
N GLY A 175 5.52 26.79 15.57
CA GLY A 175 4.66 26.48 16.71
C GLY A 175 5.45 26.19 17.99
N LYS A 176 4.76 26.16 19.13
CA LYS A 176 5.40 25.83 20.42
C LYS A 176 6.14 24.50 20.34
N GLU A 177 7.32 24.45 20.95
CA GLU A 177 8.17 23.26 20.96
C GLU A 177 7.45 22.10 21.66
N LEU A 178 7.33 20.97 20.95
CA LEU A 178 6.80 19.74 21.53
C LEU A 178 7.89 19.07 22.35
N VAL A 179 7.56 18.57 23.54
CA VAL A 179 8.41 17.69 24.36
C VAL A 179 7.73 16.32 24.44
N TYR A 180 8.45 15.27 24.04
CA TYR A 180 7.90 13.92 24.11
C TYR A 180 7.91 13.42 25.54
N VAL A 181 6.77 12.89 25.99
CA VAL A 181 6.68 12.12 27.22
C VAL A 181 6.14 10.74 26.84
N SER A 182 6.91 9.70 27.15
CA SER A 182 6.47 8.33 26.92
C SER A 182 5.22 8.02 27.75
N PRO A 183 4.30 7.19 27.25
CA PRO A 183 3.09 6.77 27.97
C PRO A 183 3.30 6.38 29.44
N GLU A 184 4.43 5.75 29.75
CA GLU A 184 4.79 5.24 31.07
C GLU A 184 5.31 6.32 32.03
N GLU A 185 5.83 7.44 31.49
CA GLU A 185 6.43 8.54 32.27
C GLU A 185 5.46 9.71 32.51
N ILE A 186 4.22 9.59 32.04
CA ILE A 186 3.20 10.64 32.16
C ILE A 186 2.81 10.82 33.64
N THR A 187 3.23 11.95 34.21
CA THR A 187 2.97 12.41 35.58
C THR A 187 2.64 13.91 35.57
N GLU A 188 1.84 14.38 36.53
CA GLU A 188 1.44 15.80 36.62
C GLU A 188 2.66 16.72 36.83
N GLU A 189 3.60 16.33 37.70
CA GLU A 189 4.83 17.09 37.99
C GLU A 189 5.67 17.36 36.72
N LYS A 190 5.75 16.38 35.81
CA LYS A 190 6.48 16.51 34.54
C LYS A 190 5.78 17.44 33.56
N PHE A 191 4.45 17.56 33.64
CA PHE A 191 3.68 18.48 32.79
C PHE A 191 3.91 19.92 33.23
N ASP A 192 3.80 20.16 34.54
CA ASP A 192 4.03 21.47 35.14
C ASP A 192 5.42 22.00 34.77
N GLN A 193 6.45 21.16 34.89
CA GLN A 193 7.82 21.52 34.48
C GLN A 193 7.93 21.90 33.00
N ILE A 194 7.29 21.15 32.10
CA ILE A 194 7.32 21.43 30.64
C ILE A 194 6.54 22.71 30.32
N HIS A 195 5.41 22.94 30.99
CA HIS A 195 4.58 24.13 30.82
C HIS A 195 5.24 25.40 31.39
N GLU A 196 6.00 25.30 32.49
CA GLU A 196 6.83 26.39 33.02
C GLU A 196 7.87 26.88 32.00
N GLU A 197 8.42 25.96 31.21
CA GLU A 197 9.30 26.28 30.08
C GLU A 197 8.55 26.78 28.82
N LYS A 198 7.22 26.94 28.89
CA LYS A 198 6.32 27.34 27.80
C LYS A 198 6.28 26.37 26.62
N LYS A 199 6.63 25.10 26.85
CA LYS A 199 6.61 24.02 25.84
C LYS A 199 5.31 23.23 25.92
N TYR A 200 5.08 22.35 24.95
CA TYR A 200 3.88 21.51 24.85
C TYR A 200 4.20 20.04 25.11
N VAL A 201 3.40 19.41 25.96
CA VAL A 201 3.47 17.97 26.23
C VAL A 201 2.89 17.21 25.04
N PHE A 202 3.72 16.37 24.44
CA PHE A 202 3.37 15.53 23.31
C PHE A 202 3.55 14.05 23.65
N THR A 203 2.54 13.24 23.36
CA THR A 203 2.61 11.78 23.49
C THR A 203 1.94 11.08 22.32
N SER A 204 2.09 9.76 22.24
CA SER A 204 1.62 8.95 21.12
C SER A 204 0.95 7.67 21.60
N LEU A 205 -0.24 7.36 21.06
CA LEU A 205 -0.90 6.06 21.20
C LEU A 205 -0.95 5.38 19.83
N LEU A 206 0.00 4.47 19.61
CA LEU A 206 0.18 3.77 18.33
C LEU A 206 -0.12 2.27 18.51
N ASN A 207 -0.56 1.63 17.43
CA ASN A 207 -0.94 0.21 17.30
C ASN A 207 -2.09 -0.24 18.22
N ASN A 208 -2.86 0.68 18.79
CA ASN A 208 -4.04 0.37 19.62
C ASN A 208 -4.99 1.57 19.75
N ASP A 209 -6.22 1.30 20.20
CA ASP A 209 -7.28 2.30 20.40
C ASP A 209 -7.70 2.44 21.88
N ASP A 210 -6.77 2.28 22.83
CA ASP A 210 -7.08 2.25 24.27
C ASP A 210 -7.78 3.53 24.78
N ARG A 211 -9.10 3.45 24.83
CA ARG A 211 -9.99 4.51 25.30
C ARG A 211 -9.77 4.90 26.75
N LYS A 212 -9.29 3.99 27.61
CA LYS A 212 -9.05 4.31 29.03
C LYS A 212 -7.83 5.21 29.15
N THR A 213 -6.77 4.88 28.43
CA THR A 213 -5.53 5.66 28.39
C THR A 213 -5.76 7.03 27.77
N LEU A 214 -6.46 7.13 26.63
CA LEU A 214 -6.84 8.42 26.04
C LEU A 214 -7.65 9.29 27.01
N LYS A 215 -8.65 8.72 27.70
CA LYS A 215 -9.43 9.46 28.71
C LYS A 215 -8.58 9.93 29.87
N LYS A 216 -7.59 9.14 30.30
CA LYS A 216 -6.64 9.51 31.36
C LYS A 216 -5.81 10.71 30.91
N TRP A 217 -5.19 10.65 29.73
CA TRP A 217 -4.35 11.73 29.21
C TRP A 217 -5.10 13.04 28.96
N VAL A 218 -6.32 12.95 28.44
CA VAL A 218 -7.20 14.12 28.27
C VAL A 218 -7.49 14.78 29.62
N ARG A 219 -7.69 14.00 30.70
CA ARG A 219 -7.90 14.54 32.05
C ARG A 219 -6.64 15.12 32.67
N MET A 220 -5.49 14.52 32.36
CA MET A 220 -4.20 14.98 32.85
C MET A 220 -3.69 16.25 32.14
N GLY A 221 -4.35 16.69 31.06
CA GLY A 221 -3.98 17.93 30.38
C GLY A 221 -2.81 17.79 29.40
N VAL A 222 -2.67 16.64 28.74
CA VAL A 222 -1.74 16.52 27.61
C VAL A 222 -2.13 17.52 26.50
N ASP A 223 -1.18 18.23 25.92
CA ASP A 223 -1.44 19.24 24.89
C ASP A 223 -1.67 18.64 23.51
N VAL A 224 -0.84 17.66 23.12
CA VAL A 224 -0.86 17.07 21.77
C VAL A 224 -0.77 15.56 21.85
N ILE A 225 -1.72 14.86 21.21
CA ILE A 225 -1.79 13.40 21.20
C ILE A 225 -1.75 12.91 19.75
N LEU A 226 -0.71 12.16 19.39
CA LEU A 226 -0.61 11.43 18.13
C LEU A 226 -1.34 10.09 18.24
N VAL A 227 -2.23 9.78 17.29
CA VAL A 227 -3.03 8.54 17.30
C VAL A 227 -3.16 7.90 15.92
N ASP A 228 -3.20 6.57 15.87
CA ASP A 228 -3.52 5.81 14.65
C ASP A 228 -5.02 5.82 14.31
N TYR A 229 -5.86 5.87 15.36
CA TYR A 229 -7.32 5.82 15.28
C TYR A 229 -7.95 7.13 15.77
N PRO A 230 -7.83 8.22 14.99
CA PRO A 230 -8.33 9.54 15.40
C PRO A 230 -9.83 9.57 15.64
N CYS A 231 -10.62 8.73 14.97
CA CYS A 231 -12.06 8.60 15.21
C CYS A 231 -12.37 8.31 16.69
N VAL A 232 -11.59 7.43 17.33
CA VAL A 232 -11.78 7.05 18.74
C VAL A 232 -11.41 8.20 19.68
N ALA A 233 -10.32 8.90 19.38
CA ALA A 233 -9.92 10.08 20.15
C ALA A 233 -10.95 11.21 20.03
N MET A 234 -11.42 11.48 18.81
CA MET A 234 -12.46 12.47 18.54
C MET A 234 -13.79 12.09 19.19
N ASP A 235 -14.17 10.82 19.23
CA ASP A 235 -15.35 10.35 19.95
C ASP A 235 -15.24 10.63 21.45
N ILE A 236 -14.09 10.39 22.07
CA ILE A 236 -13.87 10.67 23.49
C ILE A 236 -13.98 12.18 23.76
N LEU A 237 -13.37 13.01 22.91
CA LEU A 237 -13.46 14.47 23.02
C LEU A 237 -14.88 14.98 22.76
N ASN A 238 -15.61 14.36 21.83
CA ASN A 238 -16.98 14.72 21.50
C ASN A 238 -17.99 14.25 22.55
N ILE A 239 -17.75 13.12 23.23
CA ILE A 239 -18.51 12.71 24.42
C ILE A 239 -18.27 13.72 25.55
N ASN A 240 -17.02 14.16 25.76
CA ASN A 240 -16.74 15.25 26.69
C ASN A 240 -17.42 16.56 26.25
N ARG A 241 -17.50 16.85 24.94
CA ARG A 241 -18.29 17.99 24.41
C ARG A 241 -19.79 17.81 24.57
N GLN A 242 -20.37 16.60 24.50
CA GLN A 242 -21.80 16.40 24.75
C GLN A 242 -22.14 16.56 26.23
N ILE A 243 -21.18 16.30 27.12
CA ILE A 243 -21.28 16.62 28.55
C ILE A 243 -21.16 18.14 28.79
N VAL A 244 -20.60 18.92 27.83
CA VAL A 244 -20.33 20.37 27.98
C VAL A 244 -21.12 21.28 27.01
N SER A 245 -21.72 20.77 25.93
CA SER A 245 -22.38 21.57 24.89
C SER A 245 -23.29 20.72 23.99
N GLY A 246 -24.61 20.90 24.15
CA GLY A 246 -25.58 20.38 23.19
C GLY A 246 -25.71 21.30 21.97
N LYS A 247 -25.36 20.82 20.76
CA LYS A 247 -25.94 21.25 19.45
C LYS A 247 -25.40 20.40 18.28
N LYS A 248 -26.28 20.15 17.30
CA LYS A 248 -26.08 19.30 16.08
C LYS A 248 -25.27 20.02 14.97
N PRO A 249 -24.68 19.29 13.98
CA PRO A 249 -23.86 19.89 12.93
C PRO A 249 -24.65 20.36 11.69
N PHE A 250 -24.08 21.35 10.99
CA PHE A 250 -24.61 22.12 9.85
C PHE A 250 -24.28 21.52 8.47
N LYS A 251 -25.11 21.82 7.47
CA LYS A 251 -25.04 21.42 6.04
C LYS A 251 -24.20 22.35 5.15
N ASN A 252 -23.58 21.73 4.13
CA ASN A 252 -23.06 22.19 2.82
C ASN A 252 -23.05 23.69 2.47
N ARG A 253 -21.91 24.15 1.91
CA ARG A 253 -21.82 25.26 0.96
C ARG A 253 -20.97 24.90 -0.25
N GLU A 254 -21.54 25.08 -1.44
CA GLU A 254 -20.84 25.07 -2.74
C GLU A 254 -19.97 26.32 -2.90
N ILE A 255 -18.82 26.18 -3.57
CA ILE A 255 -17.88 27.26 -3.86
C ILE A 255 -17.86 27.53 -5.37
N ASN A 256 -18.35 28.70 -5.79
CA ASN A 256 -18.15 29.25 -7.13
C ASN A 256 -16.72 29.79 -7.29
N ARG A 257 -16.05 29.53 -8.43
CA ARG A 257 -14.78 30.19 -8.83
C ARG A 257 -14.98 31.15 -10.01
N PRO A 258 -14.24 32.28 -10.11
CA PRO A 258 -14.36 33.24 -11.19
C PRO A 258 -13.57 32.83 -12.45
N GLN A 259 -14.06 33.27 -13.61
CA GLN A 259 -13.74 32.76 -14.95
C GLN A 259 -12.58 33.48 -15.68
N MET A 260 -11.98 34.52 -15.10
CA MET A 260 -11.01 35.41 -15.79
C MET A 260 -9.52 34.98 -15.74
N GLU A 261 -9.11 34.03 -14.89
CA GLU A 261 -7.71 33.55 -14.83
C GLU A 261 -7.41 32.39 -15.82
N ALA A 262 -8.41 31.86 -16.52
CA ALA A 262 -8.28 30.66 -17.35
C ALA A 262 -7.61 30.91 -18.72
N ASP A 263 -7.70 32.12 -19.26
CA ASP A 263 -7.33 32.40 -20.66
C ASP A 263 -5.82 32.61 -20.85
N ASN A 264 -5.14 33.31 -19.95
CA ASN A 264 -3.68 33.50 -20.01
C ASN A 264 -2.90 32.20 -19.76
N ASN A 265 -3.44 31.31 -18.93
CA ASN A 265 -2.82 30.02 -18.63
C ASN A 265 -2.93 29.06 -19.83
N THR A 266 -3.94 29.24 -20.70
CA THR A 266 -4.18 28.38 -21.86
C THR A 266 -3.13 28.56 -22.95
N ALA A 267 -2.78 29.80 -23.31
CA ALA A 267 -1.80 30.08 -24.37
C ALA A 267 -0.40 29.58 -24.01
N PHE A 268 0.01 29.79 -22.75
CA PHE A 268 1.29 29.31 -22.23
C PHE A 268 1.40 27.77 -22.25
N ILE A 269 0.34 27.06 -21.86
CA ILE A 269 0.30 25.60 -21.91
C ILE A 269 0.39 25.10 -23.36
N GLN A 270 -0.31 25.74 -24.31
CA GLN A 270 -0.25 25.36 -25.72
C GLN A 270 1.13 25.56 -26.34
N GLU A 271 1.84 26.62 -25.99
CA GLU A 271 3.21 26.87 -26.44
C GLU A 271 4.18 25.82 -25.89
N LYS A 272 4.07 25.50 -24.59
CA LYS A 272 4.86 24.41 -23.98
C LYS A 272 4.60 23.07 -24.65
N VAL A 273 3.33 22.71 -24.91
CA VAL A 273 2.97 21.49 -25.63
C VAL A 273 3.62 21.47 -27.02
N LYS A 274 3.58 22.59 -27.77
CA LYS A 274 4.19 22.67 -29.10
C LYS A 274 5.70 22.42 -29.07
N THR A 275 6.40 23.00 -28.08
CA THR A 275 7.84 22.77 -27.89
C THR A 275 8.14 21.32 -27.56
N LEU A 276 7.38 20.72 -26.63
CA LEU A 276 7.54 19.32 -26.26
C LEU A 276 7.27 18.36 -27.43
N VAL A 277 6.25 18.62 -28.26
CA VAL A 277 5.96 17.84 -29.47
C VAL A 277 7.16 17.86 -30.43
N LYS A 278 7.84 19.00 -30.57
CA LYS A 278 9.04 19.11 -31.40
C LYS A 278 10.19 18.28 -30.82
N THR A 279 10.42 18.36 -29.51
CA THR A 279 11.47 17.57 -28.82
C THR A 279 11.19 16.07 -28.83
N MET A 280 9.91 15.66 -28.80
CA MET A 280 9.53 14.25 -28.95
C MET A 280 9.82 13.68 -30.34
N ALA A 281 10.02 14.55 -31.34
CA ALA A 281 10.39 14.18 -32.69
C ALA A 281 11.90 14.29 -32.97
N ASP A 282 12.71 14.57 -31.94
CA ASP A 282 14.17 14.60 -32.01
C ASP A 282 14.75 13.18 -32.16
N ASP A 283 15.92 13.07 -32.75
CA ASP A 283 16.63 11.80 -32.97
C ASP A 283 17.27 11.27 -31.66
N ASP A 284 17.48 12.15 -30.68
CA ASP A 284 17.99 11.82 -29.36
C ASP A 284 16.90 11.11 -28.51
N SER A 285 17.09 9.82 -28.26
CA SER A 285 16.11 8.97 -27.57
C SER A 285 15.78 9.46 -26.16
N ASP A 286 16.78 9.98 -25.44
CA ASP A 286 16.63 10.37 -24.04
C ASP A 286 15.88 11.70 -23.94
N LYS A 287 16.21 12.66 -24.82
CA LYS A 287 15.46 13.93 -24.91
C LYS A 287 14.02 13.70 -25.33
N ALA A 288 13.79 12.84 -26.31
CA ALA A 288 12.45 12.54 -26.79
C ALA A 288 11.60 11.86 -25.69
N ARG A 289 12.22 11.00 -24.86
CA ARG A 289 11.56 10.34 -23.72
C ARG A 289 11.28 11.27 -22.55
N ASN A 290 12.18 12.20 -22.25
CA ASN A 290 11.97 13.24 -21.25
C ASN A 290 10.83 14.20 -21.66
N ALA A 291 10.78 14.57 -22.95
CA ALA A 291 9.71 15.39 -23.49
C ALA A 291 8.35 14.68 -23.44
N ALA A 292 8.32 13.37 -23.74
CA ALA A 292 7.14 12.51 -23.59
C ALA A 292 6.62 12.50 -22.13
N SER A 293 7.54 12.36 -21.17
CA SER A 293 7.20 12.34 -19.73
C SER A 293 6.67 13.69 -19.25
N ALA A 294 7.30 14.79 -19.67
CA ALA A 294 6.82 16.14 -19.34
C ALA A 294 5.42 16.43 -19.90
N MET A 295 5.05 15.82 -21.04
CA MET A 295 3.72 15.95 -21.62
C MET A 295 2.63 15.25 -20.79
N MET A 296 2.98 14.31 -19.91
CA MET A 296 2.03 13.60 -19.04
C MET A 296 1.45 14.46 -17.93
N VAL A 297 2.19 15.47 -17.49
CA VAL A 297 1.78 16.37 -16.40
C VAL A 297 0.86 17.50 -16.92
N LEU A 298 0.70 17.62 -18.24
CA LEU A 298 -0.08 18.68 -18.86
C LEU A 298 -1.54 18.26 -19.08
N PRO A 299 -2.51 19.20 -19.01
CA PRO A 299 -3.92 18.86 -19.13
C PRO A 299 -4.26 18.18 -20.46
N ARG A 300 -5.01 17.07 -20.38
CA ARG A 300 -5.39 16.20 -21.51
C ARG A 300 -5.94 16.94 -22.73
N ARG A 301 -6.77 17.97 -22.49
CA ARG A 301 -7.40 18.79 -23.54
C ARG A 301 -6.40 19.44 -24.51
N TYR A 302 -5.15 19.62 -24.10
CA TYR A 302 -4.09 20.19 -24.94
C TYR A 302 -3.12 19.15 -25.49
N THR A 303 -2.97 17.99 -24.85
CA THR A 303 -1.93 17.02 -25.16
C THR A 303 -2.37 15.94 -26.15
N VAL A 304 -3.65 15.51 -26.11
CA VAL A 304 -4.14 14.41 -26.94
C VAL A 304 -4.05 14.72 -28.44
N LEU A 305 -4.59 15.86 -28.89
CA LEU A 305 -4.61 16.19 -30.33
C LEU A 305 -3.21 16.30 -30.96
N PRO A 306 -2.23 16.97 -30.34
CA PRO A 306 -0.87 16.99 -30.88
C PRO A 306 -0.19 15.61 -30.90
N LEU A 307 -0.42 14.79 -29.88
CA LEU A 307 0.10 13.41 -29.85
C LEU A 307 -0.49 12.55 -30.96
N LEU A 308 -1.79 12.68 -31.25
CA LEU A 308 -2.44 11.98 -32.36
C LEU A 308 -1.82 12.34 -33.73
N LYS A 309 -1.29 13.56 -33.90
CA LYS A 309 -0.56 13.95 -35.11
C LYS A 309 0.79 13.22 -35.22
N LEU A 310 1.48 13.00 -34.11
CA LEU A 310 2.77 12.29 -34.09
C LEU A 310 2.65 10.80 -34.44
N LEU A 311 1.47 10.19 -34.26
CA LEU A 311 1.22 8.79 -34.68
C LEU A 311 1.39 8.57 -36.18
N LYS A 312 1.24 9.61 -37.00
CA LYS A 312 1.40 9.56 -38.46
C LYS A 312 2.86 9.74 -38.92
N ASN A 313 3.81 9.91 -38.00
CA ASN A 313 5.21 10.12 -38.35
C ASN A 313 5.82 8.86 -38.99
N LYS A 314 6.77 9.06 -39.92
CA LYS A 314 7.49 7.96 -40.58
C LYS A 314 8.47 7.26 -39.64
N HIS A 315 9.04 7.98 -38.67
CA HIS A 315 10.04 7.44 -37.74
C HIS A 315 9.38 6.58 -36.65
N PRO A 316 9.80 5.30 -36.50
CA PRO A 316 9.24 4.40 -35.49
C PRO A 316 9.37 4.92 -34.05
N GLN A 317 10.51 5.53 -33.71
CA GLN A 317 10.78 6.05 -32.38
C GLN A 317 9.78 7.15 -31.98
N VAL A 318 9.47 8.06 -32.90
CA VAL A 318 8.51 9.15 -32.67
C VAL A 318 7.11 8.59 -32.46
N LYS A 319 6.72 7.56 -33.23
CA LYS A 319 5.45 6.85 -33.03
C LYS A 319 5.41 6.17 -31.66
N GLN A 320 6.45 5.45 -31.27
CA GLN A 320 6.52 4.78 -29.96
C GLN A 320 6.37 5.78 -28.81
N ASN A 321 7.09 6.91 -28.86
CA ASN A 321 7.00 7.95 -27.84
C ASN A 321 5.59 8.54 -27.77
N ALA A 322 4.97 8.80 -28.92
CA ALA A 322 3.59 9.30 -28.97
C ALA A 322 2.59 8.28 -28.40
N VAL A 323 2.70 7.00 -28.78
CA VAL A 323 1.86 5.91 -28.29
C VAL A 323 2.02 5.71 -26.78
N TRP A 324 3.27 5.68 -26.30
CA TRP A 324 3.58 5.54 -24.87
C TRP A 324 2.93 6.68 -24.08
N THR A 325 3.12 7.92 -24.52
CA THR A 325 2.54 9.12 -23.86
C THR A 325 1.01 9.08 -23.88
N LEU A 326 0.40 8.71 -25.00
CA LEU A 326 -1.05 8.55 -25.11
C LEU A 326 -1.58 7.46 -24.17
N GLY A 327 -0.81 6.42 -23.88
CA GLY A 327 -1.19 5.38 -22.92
C GLY A 327 -1.45 5.91 -21.50
N PHE A 328 -0.85 7.04 -21.11
CA PHE A 328 -1.03 7.67 -19.80
C PHE A 328 -1.93 8.92 -19.84
N CYS A 329 -1.79 9.73 -20.89
CA CYS A 329 -2.58 10.97 -21.05
C CYS A 329 -3.94 10.75 -21.68
N GLY A 330 -4.11 9.67 -22.43
CA GLY A 330 -5.30 9.40 -23.21
C GLY A 330 -6.44 8.86 -22.35
N ASP A 331 -7.62 8.87 -22.93
CA ASP A 331 -8.81 8.19 -22.43
C ASP A 331 -9.16 6.99 -23.31
N GLU A 332 -10.22 6.27 -22.95
CA GLU A 332 -10.70 5.13 -23.74
C GLU A 332 -11.02 5.54 -25.19
N SER A 333 -11.48 6.78 -25.45
CA SER A 333 -11.76 7.27 -26.81
C SER A 333 -10.52 7.31 -27.71
N THR A 334 -9.33 7.45 -27.12
CA THR A 334 -8.07 7.53 -27.84
C THR A 334 -7.64 6.18 -28.43
N ALA A 335 -8.17 5.08 -27.92
CA ALA A 335 -7.80 3.72 -28.33
C ALA A 335 -8.07 3.45 -29.82
N ALA A 336 -9.13 4.03 -30.40
CA ALA A 336 -9.47 3.86 -31.81
C ALA A 336 -8.34 4.33 -32.76
N TYR A 337 -7.61 5.38 -32.37
CA TYR A 337 -6.49 5.89 -33.17
C TYR A 337 -5.26 4.98 -33.09
N LEU A 338 -5.12 4.23 -31.99
CA LEU A 338 -4.01 3.29 -31.77
C LEU A 338 -4.22 1.96 -32.50
N HIS A 339 -5.46 1.58 -32.84
CA HIS A 339 -5.75 0.31 -33.52
C HIS A 339 -4.98 0.14 -34.84
N SER A 340 -4.78 1.22 -35.59
CA SER A 340 -4.03 1.19 -36.86
C SER A 340 -2.56 0.78 -36.66
N LEU A 341 -1.97 1.09 -35.51
CA LEU A 341 -0.57 0.83 -35.19
C LEU A 341 -0.31 -0.61 -34.72
N LEU A 342 -1.37 -1.38 -34.45
CA LEU A 342 -1.25 -2.82 -34.20
C LEU A 342 -0.75 -3.60 -35.42
N ASN A 343 -0.78 -3.01 -36.62
CA ASN A 343 -0.25 -3.59 -37.85
C ASN A 343 0.99 -2.83 -38.38
N ASP A 344 1.66 -2.05 -37.53
CA ASP A 344 2.84 -1.29 -37.94
C ASP A 344 3.99 -2.21 -38.38
N LYS A 345 4.79 -1.75 -39.36
CA LYS A 345 5.96 -2.50 -39.85
C LYS A 345 6.99 -2.73 -38.73
N ASN A 346 7.11 -1.79 -37.79
CA ASN A 346 8.07 -1.88 -36.70
C ASN A 346 7.47 -2.62 -35.49
N VAL A 347 8.18 -3.65 -35.01
CA VAL A 347 7.75 -4.53 -33.90
C VAL A 347 7.55 -3.74 -32.60
N GLU A 348 8.50 -2.87 -32.26
CA GLU A 348 8.47 -2.09 -31.02
C GLU A 348 7.29 -1.09 -30.99
N VAL A 349 6.90 -0.52 -32.15
CA VAL A 349 5.66 0.27 -32.26
C VAL A 349 4.43 -0.58 -31.93
N ARG A 350 4.36 -1.81 -32.45
CA ARG A 350 3.23 -2.71 -32.18
C ARG A 350 3.16 -3.08 -30.70
N ARG A 351 4.30 -3.43 -30.08
CA ARG A 351 4.39 -3.76 -28.65
C ARG A 351 3.93 -2.59 -27.77
N GLU A 352 4.46 -1.40 -28.01
CA GLU A 352 4.08 -0.22 -27.24
C GLU A 352 2.60 0.13 -27.43
N THR A 353 2.04 -0.11 -28.63
CA THR A 353 0.61 0.07 -28.89
C THR A 353 -0.25 -0.83 -28.02
N VAL A 354 0.11 -2.11 -27.90
CA VAL A 354 -0.60 -3.06 -27.04
C VAL A 354 -0.51 -2.66 -25.57
N LEU A 355 0.67 -2.24 -25.11
CA LEU A 355 0.87 -1.77 -23.74
C LEU A 355 0.06 -0.49 -23.45
N ALA A 356 0.03 0.46 -24.38
CA ALA A 356 -0.78 1.67 -24.26
C ALA A 356 -2.28 1.36 -24.19
N LEU A 357 -2.79 0.48 -25.06
CA LEU A 357 -4.19 0.02 -25.01
C LEU A 357 -4.54 -0.63 -23.67
N LYS A 358 -3.59 -1.39 -23.11
CA LYS A 358 -3.74 -1.97 -21.78
C LYS A 358 -3.80 -0.89 -20.68
N ARG A 359 -2.89 0.09 -20.70
CA ARG A 359 -2.84 1.19 -19.71
C ARG A 359 -4.11 2.05 -19.75
N LEU A 360 -4.65 2.28 -20.94
CA LEU A 360 -5.91 3.00 -21.15
C LEU A 360 -7.14 2.25 -20.61
N GLY A 361 -7.02 0.95 -20.31
CA GLY A 361 -8.18 0.12 -19.92
C GLY A 361 -9.20 -0.02 -21.05
N ALA A 362 -8.78 0.08 -22.31
CA ALA A 362 -9.67 0.20 -23.45
C ALA A 362 -10.38 -1.11 -23.80
N THR A 363 -11.54 -1.35 -23.17
CA THR A 363 -12.30 -2.60 -23.26
C THR A 363 -12.84 -2.86 -24.67
N GLN A 364 -13.16 -1.81 -25.42
CA GLN A 364 -13.56 -1.88 -26.82
C GLN A 364 -12.43 -2.33 -27.76
N SER A 365 -11.18 -2.37 -27.29
CA SER A 365 -10.03 -2.86 -28.07
C SER A 365 -9.86 -4.38 -27.98
N VAL A 366 -10.66 -5.07 -27.17
CA VAL A 366 -10.56 -6.53 -26.99
C VAL A 366 -10.78 -7.31 -28.31
N PRO A 367 -11.79 -7.00 -29.15
CA PRO A 367 -11.99 -7.72 -30.40
C PRO A 367 -10.81 -7.59 -31.38
N ILE A 368 -10.25 -6.38 -31.51
CA ILE A 368 -9.10 -6.15 -32.39
C ILE A 368 -7.85 -6.87 -31.85
N LEU A 369 -7.62 -6.86 -30.53
CA LEU A 369 -6.50 -7.58 -29.91
C LEU A 369 -6.61 -9.10 -30.09
N ILE A 370 -7.83 -9.67 -30.03
CA ILE A 370 -8.06 -11.10 -30.32
C ILE A 370 -7.68 -11.43 -31.76
N GLU A 371 -8.05 -10.59 -32.73
CA GLU A 371 -7.72 -10.79 -34.13
C GLU A 371 -6.22 -10.62 -34.40
N THR A 372 -5.58 -9.62 -33.78
CA THR A 372 -4.13 -9.42 -33.87
C THR A 372 -3.37 -10.60 -33.25
N LEU A 373 -3.83 -11.17 -32.12
CA LEU A 373 -3.20 -12.35 -31.52
C LEU A 373 -3.15 -13.55 -32.49
N ARG A 374 -4.17 -13.68 -33.34
CA ARG A 374 -4.30 -14.78 -34.32
C ARG A 374 -3.36 -14.61 -35.52
N THR A 375 -3.12 -13.37 -35.95
CA THR A 375 -2.40 -13.05 -37.19
C THR A 375 -0.94 -12.65 -36.97
N GLU A 376 -0.60 -12.18 -35.76
CA GLU A 376 0.75 -11.76 -35.41
C GLU A 376 1.75 -12.92 -35.52
N LYS A 377 2.98 -12.59 -35.91
CA LYS A 377 4.09 -13.54 -36.06
C LYS A 377 5.14 -13.37 -34.97
N ASP A 378 5.31 -12.14 -34.49
CA ASP A 378 6.28 -11.81 -33.45
C ASP A 378 5.84 -12.32 -32.07
N GLN A 379 6.76 -12.99 -31.38
CA GLN A 379 6.48 -13.63 -30.09
C GLN A 379 6.37 -12.62 -28.95
N GLY A 380 7.12 -11.52 -29.01
CA GLY A 380 7.07 -10.44 -28.02
C GLY A 380 5.73 -9.70 -28.09
N VAL A 381 5.26 -9.40 -29.29
CA VAL A 381 3.94 -8.78 -29.49
C VAL A 381 2.82 -9.70 -29.00
N LYS A 382 2.85 -11.00 -29.35
CA LYS A 382 1.85 -11.97 -28.85
C LYS A 382 1.80 -12.05 -27.32
N TYR A 383 2.97 -12.05 -26.69
CA TYR A 383 3.10 -12.03 -25.24
C TYR A 383 2.41 -10.80 -24.63
N ASP A 384 2.69 -9.61 -25.17
CA ASP A 384 2.09 -8.37 -24.69
C ASP A 384 0.57 -8.36 -24.93
N ILE A 385 0.10 -8.90 -26.06
CA ILE A 385 -1.35 -9.02 -26.37
C ILE A 385 -2.05 -9.95 -25.38
N ALA A 386 -1.49 -11.13 -25.11
CA ALA A 386 -2.07 -12.06 -24.15
C ALA A 386 -2.19 -11.42 -22.76
N ARG A 387 -1.18 -10.66 -22.31
CA ARG A 387 -1.23 -9.91 -21.05
C ARG A 387 -2.22 -8.75 -21.06
N ALA A 388 -2.45 -8.11 -22.20
CA ALA A 388 -3.45 -7.06 -22.34
C ALA A 388 -4.88 -7.62 -22.31
N LEU A 389 -5.10 -8.80 -22.90
CA LEU A 389 -6.38 -9.50 -22.89
C LEU A 389 -6.77 -10.05 -21.50
N GLY A 390 -5.79 -10.33 -20.64
CA GLY A 390 -5.96 -10.81 -19.27
C GLY A 390 -6.44 -9.79 -18.25
N MET A 391 -7.22 -8.79 -18.65
CA MET A 391 -7.87 -7.86 -17.72
C MET A 391 -8.99 -8.57 -16.94
N PRO A 392 -9.14 -8.31 -15.62
CA PRO A 392 -10.18 -8.95 -14.81
C PRO A 392 -11.59 -8.79 -15.41
N GLY A 393 -12.38 -9.85 -15.39
CA GLY A 393 -13.77 -9.83 -15.87
C GLY A 393 -13.97 -9.89 -17.39
N ASN A 394 -12.90 -9.88 -18.20
CA ASN A 394 -13.01 -9.96 -19.65
C ASN A 394 -13.19 -11.40 -20.15
N GLN A 395 -14.43 -11.89 -20.10
CA GLN A 395 -14.76 -13.27 -20.50
C GLN A 395 -14.60 -13.52 -22.02
N SER A 396 -14.74 -12.48 -22.84
CA SER A 396 -14.68 -12.57 -24.31
C SER A 396 -13.32 -13.05 -24.82
N ALA A 397 -12.24 -12.77 -24.09
CA ALA A 397 -10.89 -13.17 -24.46
C ALA A 397 -10.54 -14.63 -24.13
N VAL A 398 -11.34 -15.32 -23.30
CA VAL A 398 -11.02 -16.66 -22.79
C VAL A 398 -10.79 -17.66 -23.91
N TYR A 399 -11.70 -17.73 -24.89
CA TYR A 399 -11.59 -18.68 -26.00
C TYR A 399 -10.36 -18.41 -26.88
N ALA A 400 -10.06 -17.14 -27.13
CA ALA A 400 -8.90 -16.75 -27.91
C ALA A 400 -7.59 -17.12 -27.21
N LEU A 401 -7.49 -16.86 -25.90
CA LEU A 401 -6.34 -17.22 -25.08
C LEU A 401 -6.13 -18.73 -24.98
N ILE A 402 -7.21 -19.52 -24.86
CA ILE A 402 -7.16 -20.99 -24.87
C ILE A 402 -6.64 -21.49 -26.23
N ASN A 403 -7.16 -20.96 -27.34
CA ASN A 403 -6.70 -21.34 -28.67
C ASN A 403 -5.23 -20.99 -28.90
N ALA A 404 -4.79 -19.82 -28.45
CA ALA A 404 -3.39 -19.41 -28.51
C ALA A 404 -2.52 -20.36 -27.66
N LEU A 405 -2.94 -20.69 -26.44
CA LEU A 405 -2.22 -21.62 -25.57
C LEU A 405 -2.01 -23.00 -26.21
N MET A 406 -3.01 -23.53 -26.93
CA MET A 406 -2.94 -24.83 -27.60
C MET A 406 -2.08 -24.82 -28.88
N LYS A 407 -2.13 -23.73 -29.66
CA LYS A 407 -1.45 -23.65 -30.97
C LYS A 407 -0.02 -23.16 -30.89
N GLU A 408 0.30 -22.31 -29.92
CA GLU A 408 1.63 -21.73 -29.79
C GLU A 408 2.66 -22.79 -29.42
N LYS A 409 3.87 -22.67 -29.99
CA LYS A 409 5.02 -23.50 -29.60
C LYS A 409 5.86 -22.80 -28.54
N ASN A 410 5.94 -21.47 -28.57
CA ASN A 410 6.79 -20.71 -27.67
C ASN A 410 6.18 -20.64 -26.25
N TRP A 411 6.94 -21.12 -25.26
CA TRP A 411 6.54 -21.14 -23.86
C TRP A 411 6.31 -19.74 -23.26
N TYR A 412 7.01 -18.72 -23.74
CA TYR A 412 6.89 -17.33 -23.29
C TYR A 412 5.46 -16.81 -23.54
N VAL A 413 4.93 -17.07 -24.73
CA VAL A 413 3.54 -16.72 -25.06
C VAL A 413 2.56 -17.59 -24.27
N LYS A 414 2.86 -18.89 -24.07
CA LYS A 414 2.03 -19.78 -23.23
C LYS A 414 1.93 -19.27 -21.79
N SER A 415 3.00 -18.77 -21.17
CA SER A 415 2.90 -18.16 -19.82
C SER A 415 1.89 -17.05 -19.79
N ALA A 416 1.97 -16.14 -20.76
CA ALA A 416 1.13 -14.97 -20.78
C ALA A 416 -0.34 -15.37 -20.89
N CYS A 417 -0.65 -16.38 -21.71
CA CYS A 417 -2.00 -16.95 -21.80
C CYS A 417 -2.46 -17.56 -20.47
N ILE A 418 -1.63 -18.35 -19.79
CA ILE A 418 -1.96 -18.97 -18.49
C ILE A 418 -2.21 -17.90 -17.42
N GLU A 419 -1.34 -16.90 -17.33
CA GLU A 419 -1.48 -15.78 -16.38
C GLU A 419 -2.73 -14.94 -16.68
N ALA A 420 -2.99 -14.66 -17.96
CA ALA A 420 -4.17 -13.93 -18.39
C ALA A 420 -5.47 -14.69 -18.05
N LEU A 421 -5.51 -16.01 -18.28
CA LEU A 421 -6.64 -16.85 -17.90
C LEU A 421 -6.87 -16.86 -16.38
N GLY A 422 -5.78 -16.90 -15.59
CA GLY A 422 -5.85 -16.78 -14.14
C GLY A 422 -6.44 -15.45 -13.67
N ARG A 423 -6.07 -14.33 -14.31
CA ARG A 423 -6.62 -13.00 -13.99
C ARG A 423 -8.07 -12.83 -14.39
N ILE A 424 -8.51 -13.46 -15.49
CA ILE A 424 -9.91 -13.40 -15.93
C ILE A 424 -10.81 -14.19 -14.95
N GLY A 425 -10.35 -15.36 -14.50
CA GLY A 425 -11.03 -16.13 -13.45
C GLY A 425 -12.41 -16.71 -13.85
N SER A 426 -12.63 -17.03 -15.13
CA SER A 426 -13.86 -17.68 -15.59
C SER A 426 -13.85 -19.19 -15.30
N ASP A 427 -15.02 -19.81 -15.19
CA ASP A 427 -15.13 -21.26 -14.92
C ASP A 427 -14.44 -22.12 -15.99
N LYS A 428 -14.53 -21.68 -17.26
CA LYS A 428 -13.81 -22.32 -18.37
C LYS A 428 -12.30 -22.14 -18.27
N ALA A 429 -11.82 -20.98 -17.81
CA ALA A 429 -10.40 -20.78 -17.55
C ALA A 429 -9.92 -21.69 -16.43
N MET A 430 -10.68 -21.79 -15.33
CA MET A 430 -10.37 -22.67 -14.20
C MET A 430 -10.25 -24.14 -14.61
N SER A 431 -11.19 -24.66 -15.39
CA SER A 431 -11.16 -26.08 -15.81
C SER A 431 -9.94 -26.39 -16.69
N ILE A 432 -9.58 -25.49 -17.60
CA ILE A 432 -8.38 -25.65 -18.45
C ILE A 432 -7.10 -25.55 -17.63
N LEU A 433 -7.00 -24.57 -16.71
CA LEU A 433 -5.84 -24.44 -15.83
C LEU A 433 -5.68 -25.67 -14.93
N PHE A 434 -6.79 -26.22 -14.41
CA PHE A 434 -6.78 -27.46 -13.65
C PHE A 434 -6.30 -28.64 -14.50
N ASN A 435 -6.80 -28.79 -15.73
CA ASN A 435 -6.32 -29.84 -16.63
C ASN A 435 -4.81 -29.72 -16.87
N ILE A 436 -4.30 -28.51 -17.15
CA ILE A 436 -2.85 -28.30 -17.33
C ILE A 436 -2.06 -28.67 -16.08
N LEU A 437 -2.60 -28.42 -14.88
CA LEU A 437 -1.97 -28.79 -13.62
C LEU A 437 -1.82 -30.30 -13.45
N ILE A 438 -2.80 -31.10 -13.91
CA ILE A 438 -2.82 -32.56 -13.72
C ILE A 438 -2.30 -33.36 -14.93
N THR A 439 -2.13 -32.74 -16.11
CA THR A 439 -1.66 -33.48 -17.29
C THR A 439 -0.21 -33.93 -17.15
N ASP A 440 0.02 -35.23 -17.33
CA ASP A 440 1.35 -35.81 -17.44
C ASP A 440 1.94 -35.56 -18.83
N ALA A 441 2.74 -34.50 -18.94
CA ALA A 441 3.39 -34.08 -20.19
C ALA A 441 4.92 -33.99 -20.05
N GLY A 442 5.51 -34.79 -19.15
CA GLY A 442 6.95 -34.86 -18.96
C GLY A 442 7.60 -33.59 -18.35
N GLU A 443 8.93 -33.52 -18.43
CA GLU A 443 9.76 -32.45 -17.84
C GLU A 443 9.52 -31.08 -18.48
N ASP A 444 9.33 -31.02 -19.81
CA ASP A 444 9.08 -29.77 -20.55
C ASP A 444 7.79 -29.05 -20.11
N ALA A 445 6.84 -29.78 -19.53
CA ALA A 445 5.58 -29.23 -19.02
C ALA A 445 5.63 -28.81 -17.54
N ALA A 446 6.70 -29.14 -16.80
CA ALA A 446 6.77 -28.94 -15.34
C ALA A 446 6.57 -27.46 -14.92
N TRP A 447 7.08 -26.54 -15.73
CA TRP A 447 6.90 -25.11 -15.51
C TRP A 447 5.48 -24.63 -15.82
N ALA A 448 4.84 -25.17 -16.86
CA ALA A 448 3.46 -24.83 -17.21
C ALA A 448 2.49 -25.27 -16.11
N ARG A 449 2.71 -26.44 -15.51
CA ARG A 449 1.97 -26.92 -14.32
C ARG A 449 2.13 -25.95 -13.15
N THR A 450 3.36 -25.48 -12.90
CA THR A 450 3.63 -24.49 -11.84
C THR A 450 2.88 -23.18 -12.09
N LYS A 451 2.94 -22.65 -13.32
CA LYS A 451 2.20 -21.43 -13.68
C LYS A 451 0.69 -21.61 -13.58
N ALA A 452 0.16 -22.77 -13.97
CA ALA A 452 -1.26 -23.08 -13.83
C ALA A 452 -1.69 -23.13 -12.35
N ALA A 453 -0.89 -23.72 -11.46
CA ALA A 453 -1.15 -23.71 -10.02
C ALA A 453 -1.20 -22.28 -9.46
N TRP A 454 -0.23 -21.43 -9.82
CA TRP A 454 -0.22 -20.02 -9.41
C TRP A 454 -1.38 -19.21 -10.01
N ALA A 455 -1.77 -19.51 -11.26
CA ALA A 455 -2.93 -18.89 -11.90
C ALA A 455 -4.24 -19.27 -11.17
N LEU A 456 -4.39 -20.55 -10.79
CA LEU A 456 -5.52 -20.99 -9.95
C LEU A 456 -5.49 -20.31 -8.57
N ALA A 457 -4.32 -20.16 -7.95
CA ALA A 457 -4.18 -19.43 -6.69
C ALA A 457 -4.60 -17.95 -6.82
N ALA A 458 -4.27 -17.30 -7.93
CA ALA A 458 -4.65 -15.91 -8.21
C ALA A 458 -6.17 -15.72 -8.37
N ILE A 459 -6.91 -16.77 -8.75
CA ILE A 459 -8.38 -16.75 -8.82
C ILE A 459 -9.00 -16.75 -7.40
N GLY A 460 -8.29 -17.26 -6.40
CA GLY A 460 -8.72 -17.26 -5.00
C GLY A 460 -9.72 -18.38 -4.69
N GLU A 461 -10.73 -18.10 -3.86
CA GLU A 461 -11.54 -19.13 -3.19
C GLU A 461 -12.25 -20.10 -4.15
N LYS A 462 -12.63 -19.64 -5.33
CA LYS A 462 -13.31 -20.47 -6.34
C LYS A 462 -12.45 -21.63 -6.84
N SER A 463 -11.13 -21.53 -6.79
CA SER A 463 -10.23 -22.58 -7.24
C SER A 463 -9.89 -23.62 -6.15
N ILE A 464 -10.26 -23.36 -4.89
CA ILE A 464 -9.96 -24.24 -3.75
C ILE A 464 -10.44 -25.68 -3.98
N PRO A 465 -11.67 -25.94 -4.48
CA PRO A 465 -12.12 -27.32 -4.74
C PRO A 465 -11.25 -28.03 -5.79
N LEU A 466 -10.84 -27.33 -6.84
CA LEU A 466 -9.99 -27.87 -7.90
C LEU A 466 -8.58 -28.16 -7.39
N LEU A 467 -7.97 -27.22 -6.67
CA LEU A 467 -6.64 -27.39 -6.09
C LEU A 467 -6.63 -28.52 -5.03
N THR A 468 -7.70 -28.65 -4.25
CA THR A 468 -7.83 -29.73 -3.29
C THR A 468 -7.97 -31.09 -3.99
N ASN A 469 -8.68 -31.15 -5.12
CA ASN A 469 -8.72 -32.35 -5.94
C ASN A 469 -7.33 -32.71 -6.50
N ALA A 470 -6.51 -31.72 -6.89
CA ALA A 470 -5.13 -31.95 -7.33
C ALA A 470 -4.20 -32.51 -6.23
N LEU A 471 -4.56 -32.40 -4.94
CA LEU A 471 -3.81 -33.06 -3.86
C LEU A 471 -3.99 -34.59 -3.86
N ARG A 472 -4.98 -35.11 -4.60
CA ARG A 472 -5.23 -36.54 -4.78
C ARG A 472 -4.47 -37.14 -5.97
N ASP A 473 -3.74 -36.31 -6.72
CA ASP A 473 -2.99 -36.76 -7.88
C ASP A 473 -1.87 -37.74 -7.52
N ASN A 474 -1.55 -38.67 -8.42
CA ASN A 474 -0.50 -39.67 -8.21
C ASN A 474 0.90 -39.05 -8.30
N GLU A 475 1.09 -37.98 -9.08
CA GLU A 475 2.36 -37.30 -9.23
C GLU A 475 2.65 -36.41 -7.99
N GLU A 476 3.76 -36.70 -7.29
CA GLU A 476 4.17 -35.92 -6.12
C GLU A 476 4.34 -34.44 -6.45
N SER A 477 4.89 -34.13 -7.62
CA SER A 477 5.15 -32.77 -8.06
C SER A 477 3.85 -31.97 -8.23
N THR A 478 2.76 -32.62 -8.68
CA THR A 478 1.42 -32.02 -8.81
C THR A 478 0.80 -31.75 -7.44
N ARG A 479 0.85 -32.74 -6.53
CA ARG A 479 0.42 -32.53 -5.13
C ARG A 479 1.17 -31.38 -4.46
N ARG A 480 2.48 -31.27 -4.69
CA ARG A 480 3.32 -30.20 -4.14
C ARG A 480 2.92 -28.82 -4.67
N ARG A 481 2.69 -28.69 -5.99
CA ARG A 481 2.23 -27.42 -6.59
C ARG A 481 0.87 -27.00 -6.08
N ALA A 482 -0.07 -27.94 -5.98
CA ALA A 482 -1.40 -27.70 -5.42
C ALA A 482 -1.32 -27.24 -3.96
N GLY A 483 -0.48 -27.88 -3.14
CA GLY A 483 -0.22 -27.45 -1.76
C GLY A 483 0.30 -26.02 -1.68
N TRP A 484 1.32 -25.66 -2.47
CA TRP A 484 1.83 -24.28 -2.51
C TRP A 484 0.79 -23.25 -2.97
N ALA A 485 -0.05 -23.62 -3.95
CA ALA A 485 -1.14 -22.76 -4.40
C ALA A 485 -2.19 -22.53 -3.30
N LEU A 486 -2.55 -23.58 -2.54
CA LEU A 486 -3.48 -23.48 -1.41
C LEU A 486 -2.89 -22.66 -0.25
N ILE A 487 -1.59 -22.79 0.03
CA ILE A 487 -0.87 -21.94 1.00
C ILE A 487 -0.97 -20.47 0.58
N LYS A 488 -0.81 -20.17 -0.71
CA LYS A 488 -0.92 -18.80 -1.22
C LYS A 488 -2.33 -18.21 -1.07
N ILE A 489 -3.37 -19.04 -1.16
CA ILE A 489 -4.76 -18.63 -0.89
C ILE A 489 -4.98 -18.42 0.62
N GLY A 490 -4.40 -19.29 1.46
CA GLY A 490 -4.40 -19.14 2.92
C GLY A 490 -5.69 -19.65 3.61
N ASN A 491 -6.14 -18.92 4.63
CA ASN A 491 -7.22 -19.30 5.55
C ASN A 491 -8.53 -19.81 4.91
N PRO A 492 -8.99 -19.32 3.74
CA PRO A 492 -10.18 -19.86 3.10
C PRO A 492 -10.07 -21.36 2.74
N SER A 493 -8.85 -21.87 2.56
CA SER A 493 -8.59 -23.26 2.18
C SER A 493 -8.71 -24.24 3.35
N VAL A 494 -8.63 -23.75 4.59
CA VAL A 494 -8.52 -24.57 5.81
C VAL A 494 -9.70 -25.51 5.99
N LYS A 495 -10.94 -25.05 5.75
CA LYS A 495 -12.14 -25.87 5.91
C LYS A 495 -12.11 -27.11 5.02
N LEU A 496 -11.74 -26.95 3.75
CA LEU A 496 -11.72 -28.06 2.79
C LEU A 496 -10.50 -28.96 3.05
N LEU A 497 -9.34 -28.38 3.37
CA LEU A 497 -8.15 -29.13 3.76
C LEU A 497 -8.40 -30.02 4.99
N ILE A 498 -9.10 -29.52 6.01
CA ILE A 498 -9.50 -30.32 7.18
C ILE A 498 -10.31 -31.56 6.77
N SER A 499 -11.26 -31.40 5.83
CA SER A 499 -12.03 -32.54 5.34
C SER A 499 -11.16 -33.56 4.58
N SER A 500 -10.12 -33.09 3.88
CA SER A 500 -9.19 -33.92 3.12
C SER A 500 -8.12 -34.64 3.97
N LEU A 501 -8.02 -34.37 5.27
CA LEU A 501 -7.20 -35.18 6.18
C LEU A 501 -7.76 -36.60 6.38
N ARG A 502 -9.01 -36.86 5.98
CA ARG A 502 -9.67 -38.17 6.12
C ARG A 502 -9.65 -39.00 4.84
N GLU A 503 -8.86 -38.60 3.85
CA GLU A 503 -8.76 -39.30 2.56
C GLU A 503 -8.01 -40.63 2.67
N ILE A 504 -8.35 -41.58 1.79
CA ILE A 504 -7.74 -42.93 1.77
C ILE A 504 -6.25 -42.86 1.42
N ASN A 505 -5.86 -41.94 0.53
CA ASN A 505 -4.49 -41.82 0.05
C ASN A 505 -3.59 -41.13 1.09
N LYS A 506 -2.58 -41.85 1.59
CA LYS A 506 -1.60 -41.34 2.55
C LYS A 506 -0.82 -40.13 2.07
N PHE A 507 -0.46 -40.08 0.79
CA PHE A 507 0.28 -38.95 0.22
C PHE A 507 -0.55 -37.66 0.21
N THR A 508 -1.87 -37.80 0.07
CA THR A 508 -2.81 -36.68 0.19
C THR A 508 -2.88 -36.22 1.64
N ARG A 509 -3.07 -37.14 2.60
CA ARG A 509 -3.13 -36.79 4.03
C ARG A 509 -1.84 -36.10 4.50
N GLU A 510 -0.68 -36.63 4.13
CA GLU A 510 0.62 -36.05 4.43
C GLU A 510 0.75 -34.63 3.87
N ARG A 511 0.46 -34.43 2.58
CA ARG A 511 0.54 -33.11 1.94
C ARG A 511 -0.45 -32.12 2.55
N VAL A 512 -1.65 -32.56 2.89
CA VAL A 512 -2.68 -31.73 3.54
C VAL A 512 -2.19 -31.29 4.92
N ALA A 513 -1.61 -32.18 5.73
CA ALA A 513 -1.05 -31.84 7.04
C ALA A 513 0.06 -30.79 6.91
N GLN A 514 1.00 -30.98 5.96
CA GLN A 514 2.03 -29.97 5.65
C GLN A 514 1.42 -28.63 5.22
N THR A 515 0.41 -28.65 4.35
CA THR A 515 -0.27 -27.45 3.83
C THR A 515 -0.94 -26.67 4.98
N LEU A 516 -1.63 -27.37 5.89
CA LEU A 516 -2.25 -26.76 7.08
C LEU A 516 -1.20 -26.16 8.03
N GLY A 517 -0.06 -26.85 8.23
CA GLY A 517 1.05 -26.34 9.03
C GLY A 517 1.71 -25.07 8.45
N TRP A 518 1.76 -24.94 7.12
CA TRP A 518 2.22 -23.71 6.46
C TRP A 518 1.21 -22.57 6.55
N ILE A 519 -0.10 -22.86 6.48
CA ILE A 519 -1.17 -21.86 6.64
C ILE A 519 -1.21 -21.34 8.08
N GLY A 520 -1.04 -22.22 9.08
CA GLY A 520 -0.91 -21.82 10.49
C GLY A 520 -2.24 -21.52 11.21
N ASP A 521 -3.37 -21.97 10.68
CA ASP A 521 -4.70 -21.66 11.25
C ASP A 521 -5.08 -22.61 12.39
N GLU A 522 -5.44 -22.05 13.55
CA GLU A 522 -5.81 -22.81 14.75
C GLU A 522 -7.02 -23.74 14.55
N ARG A 523 -7.91 -23.44 13.60
CA ARG A 523 -9.07 -24.29 13.29
C ARG A 523 -8.66 -25.70 12.84
N ALA A 524 -7.44 -25.86 12.34
CA ALA A 524 -6.89 -27.15 11.91
C ALA A 524 -6.38 -28.02 13.07
N VAL A 525 -6.15 -27.47 14.26
CA VAL A 525 -5.47 -28.15 15.38
C VAL A 525 -6.16 -29.47 15.73
N ASN A 526 -7.47 -29.46 15.97
CA ASN A 526 -8.19 -30.69 16.35
C ASN A 526 -8.10 -31.79 15.30
N SER A 527 -8.10 -31.43 14.01
CA SER A 527 -7.97 -32.41 12.93
C SER A 527 -6.53 -32.92 12.76
N LEU A 528 -5.54 -32.08 13.02
CA LEU A 528 -4.14 -32.48 13.07
C LEU A 528 -3.83 -33.36 14.28
N LEU A 529 -4.47 -33.14 15.43
CA LEU A 529 -4.38 -34.03 16.60
C LEU A 529 -4.93 -35.42 16.29
N TRP A 530 -6.01 -35.50 15.50
CA TRP A 530 -6.50 -36.78 15.01
C TRP A 530 -5.50 -37.45 14.05
N ALA A 531 -4.83 -36.67 13.19
CA ALA A 531 -3.80 -37.16 12.27
C ALA A 531 -2.50 -37.63 12.96
N LEU A 532 -2.28 -37.31 14.25
CA LEU A 532 -1.18 -37.91 15.03
C LEU A 532 -1.40 -39.40 15.32
N LYS A 533 -2.63 -39.89 15.17
CA LYS A 533 -3.03 -41.29 15.38
C LYS A 533 -3.20 -42.05 14.07
N ASP A 534 -2.67 -41.49 12.97
CA ASP A 534 -2.72 -42.11 11.64
C ASP A 534 -1.84 -43.37 11.58
N GLU A 535 -2.24 -44.33 10.74
CA GLU A 535 -1.50 -45.59 10.54
C GLU A 535 -0.17 -45.36 9.81
N GLU A 536 -0.06 -44.28 9.03
CA GLU A 536 1.09 -44.01 8.17
C GLU A 536 2.08 -43.06 8.87
N PRO A 537 3.34 -43.48 9.11
CA PRO A 537 4.31 -42.68 9.85
C PRO A 537 4.62 -41.31 9.23
N SER A 538 4.58 -41.19 7.89
CA SER A 538 4.82 -39.91 7.22
C SER A 538 3.72 -38.88 7.51
N VAL A 539 2.47 -39.34 7.66
CA VAL A 539 1.32 -38.48 8.03
C VAL A 539 1.46 -38.02 9.47
N VAL A 540 1.80 -38.92 10.39
CA VAL A 540 2.03 -38.59 11.81
C VAL A 540 3.16 -37.57 11.96
N SER A 541 4.29 -37.80 11.26
CA SER A 541 5.43 -36.90 11.25
C SER A 541 5.06 -35.50 10.72
N ALA A 542 4.31 -35.43 9.60
CA ALA A 542 3.81 -34.18 9.04
C ALA A 542 2.82 -33.45 9.98
N ALA A 543 1.95 -34.18 10.66
CA ALA A 543 1.00 -33.63 11.62
C ALA A 543 1.70 -33.06 12.87
N ALA A 544 2.72 -33.76 13.38
CA ALA A 544 3.53 -33.28 14.50
C ALA A 544 4.25 -31.97 14.13
N TRP A 545 4.91 -31.94 12.96
CA TRP A 545 5.55 -30.73 12.43
C TRP A 545 4.54 -29.57 12.27
N ALA A 546 3.36 -29.85 11.71
CA ALA A 546 2.32 -28.84 11.49
C ALA A 546 1.79 -28.24 12.80
N LEU A 547 1.56 -29.06 13.82
CA LEU A 547 1.12 -28.61 15.14
C LEU A 547 2.17 -27.74 15.83
N GLY A 548 3.45 -28.09 15.70
CA GLY A 548 4.57 -27.28 16.19
C GLY A 548 4.65 -25.90 15.53
N ARG A 549 4.36 -25.84 14.22
CA ARG A 549 4.30 -24.60 13.44
C ARG A 549 3.11 -23.71 13.83
N ILE A 550 1.93 -24.30 14.03
CA ILE A 550 0.73 -23.57 14.49
C ILE A 550 0.94 -23.05 15.92
N GLY A 551 1.66 -23.79 16.77
CA GLY A 551 2.03 -23.31 18.10
C GLY A 551 0.95 -23.48 19.16
N SER A 552 -0.10 -24.27 18.91
CA SER A 552 -1.23 -24.42 19.84
C SER A 552 -0.85 -25.27 21.06
N PRO A 553 -1.01 -24.75 22.30
CA PRO A 553 -0.73 -25.52 23.52
C PRO A 553 -1.57 -26.79 23.69
N ALA A 554 -2.72 -26.88 23.03
CA ALA A 554 -3.59 -28.06 23.05
C ALA A 554 -2.90 -29.31 22.49
N ALA A 555 -1.85 -29.14 21.68
CA ALA A 555 -1.12 -30.25 21.09
C ALA A 555 -0.05 -30.88 22.01
N LEU A 556 0.32 -30.21 23.11
CA LEU A 556 1.46 -30.64 23.94
C LEU A 556 1.30 -32.04 24.52
N SER A 557 0.11 -32.40 25.00
CA SER A 557 -0.12 -33.70 25.63
C SER A 557 0.02 -34.85 24.62
N GLU A 558 -0.54 -34.68 23.42
CA GLU A 558 -0.47 -35.69 22.37
C GLU A 558 0.94 -35.77 21.79
N LEU A 559 1.64 -34.64 21.58
CA LEU A 559 3.03 -34.60 21.13
C LEU A 559 3.98 -35.26 22.15
N GLN A 560 3.74 -35.07 23.45
CA GLN A 560 4.54 -35.69 24.51
C GLN A 560 4.47 -37.22 24.44
N SER A 561 3.31 -37.79 24.08
CA SER A 561 3.16 -39.24 23.92
C SER A 561 4.03 -39.81 22.79
N LEU A 562 4.42 -38.98 21.81
CA LEU A 562 5.18 -39.39 20.62
C LEU A 562 6.71 -39.23 20.78
N VAL A 563 7.19 -38.66 21.88
CA VAL A 563 8.63 -38.43 22.13
C VAL A 563 9.42 -39.74 22.18
N ASN A 564 8.77 -40.85 22.57
CA ASN A 564 9.37 -42.18 22.63
C ASN A 564 8.95 -43.10 21.46
N ASN A 565 8.39 -42.55 20.38
CA ASN A 565 7.96 -43.35 19.22
C ASN A 565 9.14 -44.10 18.59
N GLU A 566 8.95 -45.29 18.02
CA GLU A 566 10.05 -46.05 17.40
C GLU A 566 10.59 -45.38 16.11
N ASN A 567 9.75 -44.61 15.42
CA ASN A 567 10.12 -43.87 14.22
C ASN A 567 10.88 -42.57 14.56
N ILE A 568 12.07 -42.40 13.98
CA ILE A 568 12.95 -41.26 14.25
C ILE A 568 12.34 -39.92 13.83
N ASP A 569 11.74 -39.84 12.64
CA ASP A 569 11.16 -38.61 12.12
C ASP A 569 9.98 -38.14 12.98
N ILE A 570 9.18 -39.08 13.49
CA ILE A 570 8.07 -38.78 14.40
C ILE A 570 8.61 -38.22 15.72
N ARG A 571 9.62 -38.87 16.31
CA ARG A 571 10.21 -38.40 17.58
C ARG A 571 10.80 -37.01 17.43
N GLU A 572 11.62 -36.79 16.40
CA GLU A 572 12.31 -35.52 16.17
C GLU A 572 11.30 -34.38 15.96
N ASN A 573 10.32 -34.59 15.08
CA ASN A 573 9.27 -33.59 14.86
C ASN A 573 8.40 -33.36 16.11
N ALA A 574 8.10 -34.39 16.90
CA ALA A 574 7.34 -34.23 18.13
C ALA A 574 8.10 -33.44 19.20
N VAL A 575 9.40 -33.70 19.37
CA VAL A 575 10.28 -32.95 20.28
C VAL A 575 10.41 -31.50 19.82
N GLU A 576 10.72 -31.26 18.54
CA GLU A 576 10.87 -29.92 17.98
C GLU A 576 9.56 -29.12 18.08
N ALA A 577 8.43 -29.76 17.77
CA ALA A 577 7.11 -29.15 17.89
C ALA A 577 6.78 -28.78 19.34
N GLY A 578 7.03 -29.70 20.28
CA GLY A 578 6.83 -29.45 21.71
C GLY A 578 7.68 -28.28 22.21
N GLN A 579 8.95 -28.24 21.85
CA GLN A 579 9.87 -27.14 22.21
C GLN A 579 9.40 -25.80 21.64
N LYS A 580 8.98 -25.75 20.37
CA LYS A 580 8.44 -24.52 19.75
C LYS A 580 7.19 -24.02 20.45
N ILE A 581 6.27 -24.93 20.79
CA ILE A 581 5.03 -24.57 21.51
C ILE A 581 5.34 -24.08 22.93
N LEU A 582 6.26 -24.73 23.65
CA LEU A 582 6.67 -24.31 24.99
C LEU A 582 7.37 -22.96 24.97
N ALA A 583 8.30 -22.72 24.04
CA ALA A 583 8.96 -21.43 23.87
C ALA A 583 7.95 -20.31 23.56
N ASN A 584 6.94 -20.58 22.73
CA ASN A 584 5.85 -19.64 22.48
C ASN A 584 5.01 -19.40 23.74
N LYS A 585 4.70 -20.45 24.52
CA LYS A 585 3.94 -20.34 25.77
C LYS A 585 4.69 -19.54 26.83
N GLU A 586 5.99 -19.77 27.00
CA GLU A 586 6.87 -19.02 27.91
C GLU A 586 6.99 -17.56 27.48
N ARG A 587 7.15 -17.30 26.16
CA ARG A 587 7.12 -15.94 25.62
C ARG A 587 5.79 -15.25 25.90
N MET A 588 4.65 -15.92 25.71
CA MET A 588 3.32 -15.38 26.01
C MET A 588 3.09 -15.19 27.52
N ALA A 589 3.64 -16.07 28.37
CA ALA A 589 3.59 -15.96 29.82
C ALA A 589 4.44 -14.77 30.31
N TYR A 590 5.64 -14.59 29.77
CA TYR A 590 6.50 -13.44 30.01
C TYR A 590 5.83 -12.13 29.60
N PHE A 591 5.19 -12.07 28.42
CA PHE A 591 4.40 -10.90 28.02
C PHE A 591 3.24 -10.63 28.99
N LYS A 592 2.50 -11.67 29.41
CA LYS A 592 1.39 -11.52 30.39
C LYS A 592 1.86 -11.12 31.79
N GLU A 593 3.03 -11.56 32.22
CA GLU A 593 3.62 -11.20 33.52
C GLU A 593 4.26 -9.81 33.50
N SER A 594 4.91 -9.42 32.40
CA SER A 594 5.46 -8.06 32.22
C SER A 594 4.36 -6.99 32.19
N VAL A 595 3.16 -7.33 31.72
CA VAL A 595 1.97 -6.46 31.74
C VAL A 595 1.29 -6.45 33.13
N ARG A 596 1.68 -7.33 34.06
CA ARG A 596 1.10 -7.46 35.41
C ARG A 596 1.99 -6.93 36.55
N LYS A 597 3.24 -6.54 36.28
CA LYS A 597 4.06 -5.82 37.27
C LYS A 597 3.84 -4.32 37.08
N PRO A 598 3.43 -3.59 38.14
CA PRO A 598 3.11 -2.16 38.08
C PRO A 598 4.33 -1.30 37.76
#